data_AF-A0A527XMR1-F1
#
_entry.id   AF-A0A527XMR1-F1
#
_cell.length_a   1.000
_cell.length_b   1.000
_cell.length_c   1.000
_cell.angle_alpha   90.00
_cell.angle_beta   90.00
_cell.angle_gamma   90.00
#
_symmetry.space_group_name_H-M   'P 1'
#
loop_
_entity.id
_entity.type
_entity.pdbx_description
1 polymer ?
#
loop_
_entity_poly.entity_id
_entity_poly.type
_entity_poly.pdbx_seq_one_letter_code
_entity_poly.pdbx_strand_id
1 'polypeptide(L)'
;PWWRTFAPGDLAAIAVWSGDALAGLAPLYVERHDRGQRLLPIGISLSDYLDILCVPELEAKAGAAIAGAVLSLEWSQWILPDLPADAMSLSLE
;
A
#
# COMPACT_ATOMS: atom_id res chain seq x y z
N PRO A 1 0.24 20.09 -9.53
CA PRO A 1 0.99 18.84 -9.30
C PRO A 1 0.38 17.70 -10.11
N TRP A 2 1.20 16.72 -10.53
CA TRP A 2 0.76 15.66 -11.45
C TRP A 2 -0.45 14.87 -10.92
N TRP A 3 -0.52 14.63 -9.61
CA TRP A 3 -1.60 13.87 -8.95
C TRP A 3 -2.98 14.55 -8.97
N ARG A 4 -3.06 15.84 -9.32
CA ARG A 4 -4.35 16.51 -9.55
C ARG A 4 -4.91 16.27 -10.96
N THR A 5 -4.05 15.88 -11.89
CA THR A 5 -4.40 15.61 -13.29
C THR A 5 -4.52 14.12 -13.53
N PHE A 6 -3.59 13.33 -12.99
CA PHE A 6 -3.66 11.88 -12.94
C PHE A 6 -4.20 11.47 -11.57
N ALA A 7 -5.53 11.46 -11.45
CA ALA A 7 -6.27 11.16 -10.23
C ALA A 7 -7.17 9.94 -10.46
N PRO A 8 -6.60 8.73 -10.61
CA PRO A 8 -7.37 7.51 -10.85
C PRO A 8 -8.27 7.13 -9.66
N GLY A 9 -8.03 7.71 -8.48
CA GLY A 9 -8.79 7.44 -7.28
C GLY A 9 -8.41 8.33 -6.11
N ASP A 10 -8.97 8.02 -4.94
CA ASP A 10 -8.67 8.73 -3.69
C ASP A 10 -7.38 8.16 -3.08
N LEU A 11 -6.47 9.03 -2.62
CA LEU A 11 -5.23 8.58 -1.98
C LEU A 11 -5.54 7.88 -0.64
N ALA A 12 -4.86 6.77 -0.40
CA ALA A 12 -4.94 6.00 0.84
C ALA A 12 -3.51 5.61 1.25
N ALA A 13 -2.91 6.39 2.16
CA ALA A 13 -1.58 6.08 2.67
C ALA A 13 -1.69 5.54 4.10
N ILE A 14 -1.11 4.37 4.34
CA ILE A 14 -1.03 3.77 5.67
C ILE A 14 0.39 3.96 6.18
N ALA A 15 0.53 4.68 7.29
CA ALA A 15 1.81 4.89 7.96
C ALA A 15 1.77 4.24 9.34
N VAL A 16 2.70 3.31 9.60
CA VAL A 16 2.86 2.66 10.90
C VAL A 16 4.02 3.32 11.63
N TRP A 17 3.77 3.77 12.86
CA TRP A 17 4.73 4.49 13.68
C TRP A 17 5.13 3.67 14.90
N SER A 18 6.41 3.72 15.25
CA SER A 18 6.97 3.20 16.49
C SER A 18 7.54 4.38 17.29
N GLY A 19 6.72 4.94 18.19
CA GLY A 19 6.99 6.26 18.77
C GLY A 19 7.00 7.33 17.68
N ASP A 20 8.08 8.10 17.60
CA ASP A 20 8.26 9.17 16.61
C ASP A 20 8.92 8.69 15.30
N ALA A 21 9.23 7.39 15.18
CA ALA A 21 9.86 6.81 14.00
C ALA A 21 8.84 6.11 13.09
N LEU A 22 8.93 6.36 11.78
CA LEU A 22 8.15 5.63 10.78
C LEU A 22 8.70 4.20 10.65
N ALA A 23 7.89 3.22 11.04
CA ALA A 23 8.24 1.79 11.04
C ALA A 23 7.73 1.06 9.79
N GLY A 24 6.70 1.59 9.13
CA GLY A 24 6.25 1.09 7.84
C GLY A 24 5.34 2.05 7.08
N LEU A 25 5.24 1.85 5.77
CA LEU A 25 4.47 2.69 4.85
C LEU A 25 3.90 1.85 3.70
N ALA A 26 2.59 1.93 3.49
CA ALA A 26 1.93 1.47 2.27
C ALA A 26 1.33 2.67 1.52
N PRO A 27 2.01 3.15 0.46
CA PRO A 27 1.51 4.27 -0.35
C PRO A 27 0.52 3.74 -1.40
N LEU A 28 -0.78 3.94 -1.17
CA LEU A 28 -1.84 3.37 -2.02
C LEU A 28 -2.82 4.45 -2.51
N TYR A 29 -3.71 4.03 -3.40
CA TYR A 29 -4.92 4.76 -3.75
C TYR A 29 -6.08 3.78 -3.96
N VAL A 30 -7.30 4.26 -3.70
CA VAL A 30 -8.54 3.52 -3.93
C VAL A 30 -9.13 3.98 -5.25
N GLU A 31 -9.08 3.09 -6.23
CA GLU A 31 -9.71 3.27 -7.53
C GLU A 31 -11.15 2.76 -7.50
N ARG A 32 -12.08 3.56 -8.01
CA ARG A 32 -13.49 3.16 -8.18
C ARG A 32 -13.66 2.52 -9.56
N HIS A 33 -14.22 1.32 -9.60
CA HIS A 33 -14.56 0.60 -10.83
C HIS A 33 -16.00 0.08 -10.77
N ASP A 34 -16.60 -0.27 -11.91
CA ASP A 34 -17.99 -0.76 -12.03
C ASP A 34 -18.31 -2.00 -11.17
N ARG A 35 -17.27 -2.72 -10.69
CA ARG A 35 -17.40 -3.97 -9.92
C ARG A 35 -16.96 -3.84 -8.45
N GLY A 36 -16.67 -2.63 -8.00
CA GLY A 36 -16.20 -2.37 -6.64
C GLY A 36 -14.99 -1.45 -6.60
N GLN A 37 -14.29 -1.48 -5.48
CA GLN A 37 -13.14 -0.63 -5.20
C GLN A 37 -11.85 -1.47 -5.23
N ARG A 38 -10.83 -0.95 -5.92
CA ARG A 38 -9.51 -1.60 -6.02
C ARG A 38 -8.51 -0.76 -5.23
N LEU A 39 -7.78 -1.42 -4.33
CA LEU A 39 -6.66 -0.81 -3.62
C LEU A 39 -5.38 -1.12 -4.39
N LEU A 40 -4.66 -0.07 -4.81
CA LEU A 40 -3.52 -0.16 -5.72
C LEU A 40 -2.35 0.69 -5.19
N PRO A 41 -1.08 0.29 -5.41
CA PRO A 41 0.06 1.10 -5.02
C PRO A 41 0.20 2.37 -5.86
N ILE A 42 0.74 3.42 -5.27
CA ILE A 42 1.11 4.62 -6.03
C ILE A 42 2.29 4.27 -6.94
N GLY A 43 2.21 4.67 -8.21
CA GLY A 43 3.28 4.46 -9.19
C GLY A 43 3.08 3.23 -10.09
N ILE A 44 1.94 2.54 -10.04
CA ILE A 44 1.67 1.44 -10.99
C ILE A 44 1.81 1.89 -12.44
N SER A 45 2.23 0.98 -13.32
CA SER A 45 2.53 1.25 -14.74
C SER A 45 3.73 2.17 -14.99
N LEU A 46 4.47 2.55 -13.94
CA LEU A 46 5.81 3.13 -14.00
C LEU A 46 6.84 2.09 -13.55
N SER A 47 8.13 2.33 -13.78
CA SER A 47 9.23 1.50 -13.27
C SER A 47 9.52 1.75 -11.79
N ASP A 48 8.48 2.02 -10.99
CA ASP A 48 8.59 2.34 -9.58
C ASP A 48 8.61 1.07 -8.72
N TYR A 49 9.07 1.20 -7.47
CA TYR A 49 9.02 0.15 -6.48
C TYR A 49 7.63 0.11 -5.84
N LEU A 50 6.89 -0.99 -6.06
CA LEU A 50 5.45 -1.11 -5.73
C LEU A 50 5.14 -1.88 -4.44
N ASP A 51 6.18 -2.20 -3.67
CA ASP A 51 6.04 -2.93 -2.41
C ASP A 51 5.76 -1.96 -1.24
N ILE A 52 5.21 -2.51 -0.15
CA ILE A 52 5.16 -1.80 1.12
C ILE A 52 6.57 -1.67 1.70
N LEU A 53 6.81 -0.59 2.42
CA LEU A 53 8.08 -0.35 3.08
C LEU A 53 7.92 -0.70 4.56
N CYS A 54 8.84 -1.51 5.08
CA CYS A 54 8.94 -1.80 6.51
C CYS A 54 10.39 -1.65 6.96
N VAL A 55 10.60 -1.18 8.18
CA VAL A 55 11.93 -1.19 8.80
C VAL A 55 12.31 -2.64 9.09
N PRO A 56 13.49 -3.14 8.68
CA PRO A 56 13.87 -4.56 8.77
C PRO A 56 13.62 -5.19 10.14
N GLU A 57 13.97 -4.50 11.23
CA GLU A 57 13.82 -5.01 12.59
C GLU A 57 12.36 -5.05 13.08
N LEU A 58 11.43 -4.45 12.32
CA LEU A 58 10.02 -4.31 12.65
C LEU A 58 9.09 -4.89 11.59
N GLU A 59 9.63 -5.53 10.55
CA GLU A 59 8.89 -6.07 9.39
C GLU A 59 7.61 -6.80 9.76
N ALA A 60 7.69 -7.79 10.66
CA ALA A 60 6.52 -8.58 11.06
C ALA A 60 5.44 -7.73 11.75
N LYS A 61 5.83 -6.81 12.64
CA LYS A 61 4.88 -5.96 13.38
C LYS A 61 4.28 -4.87 12.48
N ALA A 62 5.11 -4.23 11.67
CA ALA A 62 4.68 -3.20 10.74
C ALA A 62 3.81 -3.79 9.63
N GLY A 63 4.20 -4.94 9.07
CA GLY A 63 3.41 -5.69 8.09
C GLY A 63 2.03 -6.07 8.62
N ALA A 64 1.96 -6.68 9.81
CA ALA A 64 0.67 -7.02 10.43
C ALA A 64 -0.21 -5.78 10.71
N ALA A 65 0.41 -4.67 11.14
CA ALA A 65 -0.32 -3.41 11.34
C ALA A 65 -0.83 -2.82 10.01
N ILE A 66 -0.05 -2.91 8.93
CA ILE A 66 -0.47 -2.52 7.58
C ILE A 66 -1.62 -3.41 7.11
N ALA A 67 -1.49 -4.74 7.21
CA ALA A 67 -2.54 -5.68 6.82
C ALA A 67 -3.86 -5.38 7.57
N GLY A 68 -3.79 -5.20 8.89
CA GLY A 68 -4.95 -4.83 9.70
C GLY A 68 -5.54 -3.47 9.32
N ALA A 69 -4.71 -2.46 9.05
CA ALA A 69 -5.17 -1.15 8.61
C ALA A 69 -5.83 -1.20 7.23
N VAL A 70 -5.29 -1.99 6.31
CA VAL A 70 -5.89 -2.18 4.98
C VAL A 70 -7.29 -2.78 5.11
N LEU A 71 -7.51 -3.77 5.98
CA LEU A 71 -8.83 -4.35 6.22
C LEU A 71 -9.88 -3.35 6.76
N SER A 72 -9.46 -2.20 7.31
CA SER A 72 -10.38 -1.15 7.76
C SER A 72 -10.83 -0.20 6.65
N LEU A 73 -10.20 -0.28 5.46
CA LEU A 73 -10.58 0.47 4.28
C LEU A 73 -11.70 -0.25 3.53
N GLU A 74 -12.51 0.50 2.78
CA GLU A 74 -13.45 -0.09 1.83
C GLU A 74 -12.69 -0.46 0.54
N TRP A 75 -12.65 -1.75 0.21
CA TRP A 75 -12.16 -2.28 -1.06
C TRP A 75 -12.63 -3.73 -1.24
N SER A 76 -12.64 -4.19 -2.49
CA SER A 76 -12.98 -5.57 -2.86
C SER A 76 -11.80 -6.35 -3.41
N GLN A 77 -10.78 -5.67 -3.91
CA GLN A 77 -9.54 -6.28 -4.41
C GLN A 77 -8.34 -5.44 -4.01
N TRP A 78 -7.31 -6.08 -3.49
CA TRP A 78 -5.99 -5.48 -3.33
C TRP A 78 -5.09 -5.99 -4.46
N ILE A 79 -4.65 -5.09 -5.32
CA ILE A 79 -3.81 -5.43 -6.48
C ILE A 79 -2.39 -4.94 -6.21
N LEU A 80 -1.45 -5.89 -6.16
CA LEU A 80 -0.03 -5.66 -5.93
C LEU A 80 0.76 -6.21 -7.13
N PRO A 81 0.84 -5.44 -8.24
CA PRO A 81 1.50 -5.91 -9.45
C PRO A 81 3.03 -5.77 -9.32
N ASP A 82 3.76 -6.54 -10.12
CA ASP A 82 5.22 -6.38 -10.32
C ASP A 82 6.05 -6.39 -9.03
N LEU A 83 5.60 -7.11 -8.00
CA LEU A 83 6.35 -7.28 -6.76
C LEU A 83 7.66 -8.05 -7.02
N PRO A 84 8.80 -7.59 -6.49
CA PRO A 84 10.02 -8.39 -6.48
C PRO A 84 9.85 -9.64 -5.63
N ALA A 85 10.70 -10.65 -5.86
CA ALA A 85 10.59 -11.96 -5.19
C ALA A 85 10.77 -11.91 -3.67
N ASP A 86 11.42 -10.86 -3.17
CA ASP A 86 11.67 -10.58 -1.75
C ASP A 86 10.77 -9.47 -1.19
N ALA A 87 9.70 -9.11 -1.91
CA ALA A 87 8.77 -8.09 -1.46
C ALA A 87 8.11 -8.42 -0.11
N MET A 88 8.07 -7.43 0.78
CA MET A 88 7.37 -7.46 2.06
C MET A 88 5.89 -7.79 1.92
N SER A 89 5.25 -7.30 0.87
CA SER A 89 3.83 -7.54 0.60
C SER A 89 3.50 -9.03 0.37
N LEU A 90 4.50 -9.85 0.00
CA LEU A 90 4.33 -11.31 -0.15
C LEU A 90 4.23 -12.04 1.20
N SER A 91 4.64 -11.40 2.29
CA SER A 91 4.67 -11.96 3.65
C SER A 91 3.59 -11.39 4.57
N LEU A 92 2.60 -10.67 4.03
CA LEU A 92 1.48 -10.14 4.79
C LEU A 92 0.53 -11.28 5.19
N GLU A 93 0.22 -11.36 6.48
CA GLU A 93 -0.76 -12.30 7.07
C GLU A 93 -2.06 -11.61 7.48
#